data_AF-A0A7U4ST63-F1
#
_entry.id   AF-A0A7U4ST63-F1
#
_cell.length_a   1.000
_cell.length_b   1.000
_cell.length_c   1.000
_cell.angle_alpha   90.00
_cell.angle_beta   90.00
_cell.angle_gamma   90.00
#
_symmetry.space_group_name_H-M   'P 1'
#
loop_
_entity.id
_entity.type
_entity.pdbx_description
1 polymer ?
#
loop_
_entity_poly.entity_id
_entity_poly.type
_entity_poly.pdbx_seq_one_letter_code
_entity_poly.pdbx_strand_id
1 'polypeptide(L)'
;MRLIETSEHHAYLAALHSRGLSGNDFALRETDTTDPKSDENIGQMGFVTITRRSTHVTKEYPLGDASDWLRHFKQDLEAGAFD
;
A
#
# COMPACT_ATOMS: atom_id res chain seq x y z
N MET A 1 -1.28 -5.91 14.74
CA MET A 1 0.07 -5.77 14.16
C MET A 1 -0.05 -4.73 13.05
N ARG A 2 0.92 -3.82 12.90
CA ARG A 2 1.01 -3.00 11.68
C ARG A 2 1.96 -3.73 10.76
N LEU A 3 1.49 -4.05 9.55
CA LEU A 3 2.30 -4.67 8.53
C LEU A 3 3.20 -3.63 7.84
N ILE A 4 2.78 -2.37 7.87
CA ILE A 4 3.52 -1.23 7.35
C ILE A 4 4.26 -0.53 8.49
N GLU A 5 5.57 -0.37 8.32
CA GLU A 5 6.40 0.38 9.24
C GLU A 5 6.10 1.88 9.21
N THR A 6 6.40 2.57 10.30
CA THR A 6 6.21 4.03 10.37
C THR A 6 7.05 4.76 9.31
N SER A 7 8.25 4.24 9.02
CA SER A 7 9.15 4.75 7.99
C SER A 7 8.54 4.65 6.59
N GLU A 8 7.90 3.53 6.28
CA GLU A 8 7.23 3.31 5.00
C GLU A 8 6.01 4.20 4.85
N HIS A 9 5.22 4.37 5.92
CA HIS A 9 4.07 5.27 5.92
C HIS A 9 4.50 6.74 5.71
N HIS A 10 5.60 7.17 6.33
CA HIS A 10 6.19 8.49 6.07
C HIS A 10 6.64 8.65 4.61
N ALA A 11 7.30 7.64 4.06
CA ALA A 11 7.75 7.67 2.66
C ALA A 11 6.59 7.68 1.66
N TYR A 12 5.47 7.03 2.01
CA TYR A 12 4.21 7.07 1.25
C TYR A 12 3.62 8.49 1.24
N LEU A 13 3.48 9.12 2.41
CA LEU A 13 2.98 10.49 2.52
C LEU A 13 3.89 11.48 1.79
N ALA A 14 5.21 11.30 1.88
CA ALA A 14 6.18 12.12 1.16
C ALA A 14 6.03 12.00 -0.37
N ALA A 15 5.77 10.80 -0.89
CA ALA A 15 5.55 10.57 -2.32
C ALA A 15 4.28 11.28 -2.83
N LEU A 16 3.20 11.23 -2.05
CA LEU A 16 1.96 11.97 -2.35
C LEU A 16 2.18 13.48 -2.32
N HIS A 17 2.81 13.98 -1.25
CA HIS A 17 3.08 15.40 -1.09
C HIS A 17 3.99 15.94 -2.21
N SER A 18 4.97 15.16 -2.66
CA SER A 18 5.83 15.50 -3.80
C SER A 18 5.08 15.72 -5.11
N ARG A 19 3.86 15.19 -5.25
CA ARG A 19 2.98 15.39 -6.42
C ARG A 19 1.84 16.36 -6.15
N GLY A 20 1.81 17.00 -4.98
CA GLY A 20 0.72 17.87 -4.56
C GLY A 20 -0.57 17.13 -4.22
N LEU A 21 -0.50 15.81 -3.99
CA LEU A 21 -1.64 14.99 -3.62
C LEU A 21 -1.83 14.98 -2.11
N SER A 22 -3.08 15.09 -1.66
CA SER A 22 -3.39 15.03 -0.23
C SER A 22 -3.45 13.59 0.24
N GLY A 23 -2.65 13.23 1.25
CA GLY A 23 -2.75 11.94 1.93
C GLY A 23 -4.16 11.62 2.44
N ASN A 24 -4.98 12.63 2.70
CA ASN A 24 -6.37 12.44 3.14
C ASN A 24 -7.33 12.02 2.00
N ASP A 25 -6.95 12.29 0.75
CA ASP A 25 -7.65 11.80 -0.43
C ASP A 25 -7.38 10.31 -0.67
N PHE A 26 -6.32 9.77 -0.07
CA PHE A 26 -5.99 8.36 -0.17
C PHE A 26 -6.34 7.64 1.12
N ALA A 27 -6.93 6.46 0.99
CA ALA A 27 -7.19 5.54 2.09
C ALA A 27 -6.24 4.36 1.97
N LEU A 28 -5.36 4.21 2.96
CA LEU A 28 -4.44 3.10 3.09
C LEU A 28 -5.05 2.07 4.06
N ARG A 29 -5.25 0.84 3.61
CA ARG A 29 -5.81 -0.24 4.41
C ARG A 29 -4.90 -1.46 4.34
N GLU A 30 -4.43 -1.91 5.48
CA GLU A 30 -3.65 -3.12 5.63
C GLU A 30 -4.60 -4.31 5.83
N THR A 31 -4.47 -5.33 5.00
CA THR A 31 -5.20 -6.60 5.09
C THR A 31 -4.21 -7.69 5.43
N ASP A 32 -4.28 -8.18 6.67
CA ASP A 32 -3.55 -9.36 7.11
C ASP A 32 -4.18 -10.61 6.51
N THR A 33 -3.39 -11.38 5.77
CA THR A 33 -3.84 -12.66 5.17
C THR A 33 -3.17 -13.85 5.83
N THR A 34 -2.49 -13.66 6.96
CA THR A 34 -2.02 -14.78 7.78
C THR A 34 -3.24 -15.46 8.42
N ASP A 35 -3.86 -16.35 7.66
CA ASP A 35 -4.97 -17.16 8.17
C ASP A 35 -4.40 -18.10 9.24
N PRO A 36 -4.85 -18.02 10.51
CA PRO A 36 -4.31 -18.85 11.58
C PRO A 36 -4.60 -20.35 11.40
N LYS A 37 -5.37 -20.75 10.37
CA LYS A 37 -5.69 -22.16 10.09
C LYS A 37 -5.08 -22.70 8.80
N SER A 38 -4.44 -21.86 7.98
CA SER A 38 -3.86 -22.31 6.71
C SER A 38 -2.38 -22.62 6.92
N ASP A 39 -2.04 -23.92 6.94
CA ASP A 39 -0.67 -24.46 6.97
C ASP A 39 0.06 -24.24 5.63
N GLU A 40 -0.13 -23.08 5.02
CA GLU A 40 0.58 -22.65 3.82
C GLU A 40 1.57 -21.56 4.23
N ASN A 41 2.83 -21.96 4.35
CA ASN A 41 3.99 -21.12 4.65
C ASN A 41 4.34 -20.24 3.44
N ILE A 42 3.39 -19.45 2.95
CA ILE A 42 3.66 -18.46 1.92
C ILE A 42 4.18 -17.24 2.66
N GLY A 43 5.43 -16.84 2.42
CA GLY A 43 6.10 -15.68 3.04
C GLY A 43 5.46 -14.30 2.77
N GLN A 44 4.18 -14.31 2.39
CA GLN A 44 3.33 -13.15 2.21
C GLN A 44 2.56 -12.91 3.51
N MET A 45 2.88 -11.81 4.17
CA MET A 45 2.29 -11.44 5.45
C MET A 45 0.91 -10.78 5.28
N GLY A 46 0.64 -10.15 4.13
CA GLY A 46 -0.66 -9.54 3.85
C GLY A 46 -0.68 -8.75 2.55
N PHE A 47 -1.58 -7.79 2.46
CA PHE A 47 -1.67 -6.83 1.37
C PHE A 47 -1.97 -5.43 1.90
N VAL A 48 -1.53 -4.40 1.18
CA VAL A 48 -1.97 -3.03 1.36
C VAL A 48 -2.87 -2.63 0.22
N THR A 49 -4.09 -2.24 0.57
CA THR A 49 -5.07 -1.66 -0.33
C THR A 49 -4.97 -0.14 -0.23
N ILE A 50 -4.73 0.52 -1.36
CA ILE A 50 -4.68 1.97 -1.48
C ILE A 50 -5.83 2.41 -2.37
N THR A 51 -6.78 3.14 -1.78
CA THR A 51 -7.94 3.68 -2.49
C THR A 51 -7.83 5.19 -2.58
N ARG A 52 -7.81 5.74 -3.80
CA ARG A 52 -7.99 7.18 -4.01
C ARG A 52 -9.48 7.50 -3.96
N ARG A 53 -9.89 8.36 -3.03
CA ARG A 53 -11.29 8.76 -2.82
C ARG A 53 -11.78 9.68 -3.92
N SER A 54 -10.94 10.58 -4.45
CA SER A 54 -11.35 11.47 -5.54
C SER A 54 -11.78 10.72 -6.80
N THR A 55 -11.09 9.64 -7.16
CA THR A 55 -11.34 8.89 -8.41
C THR A 55 -11.97 7.51 -8.19
N HIS A 56 -12.15 7.10 -6.93
CA HIS A 56 -12.58 5.76 -6.54
C HIS A 56 -11.66 4.63 -7.02
N VAL A 57 -10.45 4.95 -7.50
CA VAL A 57 -9.48 3.95 -7.94
C VAL A 57 -8.89 3.24 -6.73
N THR A 58 -8.87 1.90 -6.78
CA THR A 58 -8.31 1.06 -5.72
C THR A 58 -7.23 0.16 -6.30
N LYS A 59 -6.09 0.09 -5.62
CA LYS A 59 -4.93 -0.73 -5.96
C LYS A 59 -4.51 -1.55 -4.75
N GLU A 60 -4.24 -2.82 -4.95
CA GLU A 60 -3.73 -3.72 -3.91
C GLU A 60 -2.30 -4.12 -4.22
N TYR A 61 -1.46 -4.06 -3.19
CA TYR A 61 -0.06 -4.44 -3.27
C TYR A 61 0.25 -5.49 -2.20
N PRO A 62 1.01 -6.54 -2.52
CA PRO A 62 1.41 -7.53 -1.52
C PRO A 62 2.33 -6.89 -0.48
N LEU A 63 2.14 -7.28 0.79
CA LEU A 63 3.00 -6.97 1.94
C LEU A 63 3.66 -8.26 2.45
N GLY A 64 4.95 -8.21 2.73
CA GLY A 64 5.78 -9.38 2.99
C GLY A 64 7.26 -9.00 3.09
N ASP A 65 8.10 -9.97 3.46
CA ASP A 65 9.54 -9.74 3.74
C ASP A 65 10.32 -9.27 2.50
N ALA A 66 9.82 -9.62 1.31
CA ALA A 66 10.38 -9.22 0.01
C ALA A 66 9.49 -8.21 -0.74
N SER A 67 8.48 -7.64 -0.08
CA SER A 67 7.47 -6.82 -0.76
C SER A 67 7.84 -5.35 -0.82
N ASP A 68 8.26 -4.89 -1.99
CA ASP A 68 8.54 -3.49 -2.34
C ASP A 68 7.26 -2.69 -2.69
N TRP A 69 6.17 -2.87 -1.93
CA TRP A 69 4.85 -2.28 -2.25
C TRP A 69 4.93 -0.76 -2.47
N LEU A 70 5.77 -0.07 -1.68
CA LEU A 70 5.97 1.36 -1.78
C LEU A 70 6.56 1.77 -3.13
N ARG A 71 7.44 0.94 -3.69
CA ARG A 71 8.06 1.16 -4.99
C ARG A 71 7.03 0.98 -6.11
N HIS A 72 6.23 -0.08 -6.05
CA HIS A 72 5.12 -0.30 -6.98
C HIS A 72 4.09 0.85 -6.91
N PHE A 73 3.72 1.28 -5.71
CA PHE A 73 2.84 2.43 -5.51
C PHE A 73 3.40 3.69 -6.16
N LYS A 74 4.68 4.01 -5.94
CA LYS A 74 5.32 5.18 -6.56
C LYS A 74 5.28 5.08 -8.09
N GLN A 75 5.55 3.90 -8.66
CA GLN A 75 5.48 3.69 -10.11
C GLN A 75 4.06 3.85 -10.66
N ASP A 76 3.04 3.28 -10.01
CA ASP A 76 1.64 3.47 -10.38
C ASP A 76 1.23 4.94 -10.27
N LEU A 77 1.66 5.62 -9.21
CA LEU A 77 1.43 7.05 -9.01
C LEU A 77 2.10 7.89 -10.09
N GLU A 78 3.31 7.50 -10.51
CA GLU A 78 4.05 8.08 -11.63
C GLU A 78 3.38 7.87 -12.97
N ALA A 79 2.84 6.67 -13.20
CA ALA A 79 2.11 6.29 -14.39
C ALA A 79 0.70 6.88 -14.48
N GLY A 80 0.23 7.59 -13.46
CA GLY A 80 -1.13 8.14 -13.42
C GLY A 80 -2.20 7.07 -13.18
N ALA A 81 -1.83 5.92 -12.60
CA ALA A 81 -2.77 4.83 -12.34
C ALA A 81 -3.88 5.20 -11.35
N PHE A 82 -3.74 6.31 -10.63
CA PHE A 82 -4.73 6.86 -9.72
C PHE A 82 -5.45 8.09 -10.28
N ASP A 83 -5.12 8.59 -11.48
CA ASP A 83 -5.69 9.80 -12.10
C ASP A 83 -7.12 9.62 -12.63
#